data_AF-A0A2T6E6X0-F1
#
_entry.id   AF-A0A2T6E6X0-F1
#
_cell.length_a   1.000
_cell.length_b   1.000
_cell.length_c   1.000
_cell.angle_alpha   90.00
_cell.angle_beta   90.00
_cell.angle_gamma   90.00
#
_symmetry.space_group_name_H-M   'P 1'
#
loop_
_entity.id
_entity.type
_entity.pdbx_description
1 polymer ?
#
loop_
_entity_poly.entity_id
_entity_poly.type
_entity_poly.pdbx_seq_one_letter_code
_entity_poly.pdbx_strand_id
1 'polypeptide(L)' 'MDILLLLLPITGLLLLIGGGLFWWTVRSGQYDDLDSPAQRILFDDDDDMIPDDHKPPRDR' A
#
# COMPACT_ATOMS: atom_id res chain seq x y z
N MET A 1 -32.64 1.10 -26.13
CA MET A 1 -32.07 -0.25 -25.91
C MET A 1 -30.58 -0.32 -26.26
N ASP A 2 -30.06 0.66 -27.00
CA ASP A 2 -28.67 0.69 -27.49
C ASP A 2 -27.63 1.01 -26.39
N ILE A 3 -28.03 1.77 -25.36
CA ILE A 3 -27.12 2.12 -24.27
C ILE A 3 -26.65 0.88 -23.49
N LEU A 4 -27.48 -0.17 -23.40
CA LEU A 4 -27.10 -1.42 -22.74
C LEU A 4 -25.96 -2.12 -23.48
N LEU A 5 -25.93 -2.02 -24.82
CA LEU A 5 -24.86 -2.57 -25.65
C LEU A 5 -23.53 -1.83 -25.44
N LEU A 6 -23.58 -0.55 -25.05
CA LEU A 6 -22.39 0.24 -24.69
C LEU A 6 -21.95 -0.04 -23.23
N LEU A 7 -22.91 -0.14 -22.30
CA LEU A 7 -22.60 -0.31 -20.87
C LEU A 7 -22.08 -1.70 -20.54
N LEU A 8 -22.53 -2.75 -21.22
CA LEU A 8 -22.09 -4.13 -21.00
C LEU A 8 -20.56 -4.30 -21.17
N PRO A 9 -19.94 -3.89 -22.30
CA PRO A 9 -18.49 -4.01 -22.47
C PRO A 9 -17.71 -3.06 -21.55
N ILE A 10 -18.22 -1.85 -21.29
CA ILE A 10 -17.57 -0.92 -20.36
C ILE A 10 -17.51 -1.53 -18.97
N THR A 11 -18.60 -2.13 -18.50
CA THR A 11 -18.65 -2.80 -17.20
C THR A 11 -17.69 -3.98 -17.15
N GLY A 12 -17.66 -4.80 -18.21
CA GLY A 12 -16.70 -5.91 -18.33
C GLY A 12 -15.24 -5.42 -18.27
N LEU A 13 -14.91 -4.34 -18.97
CA LEU A 13 -13.58 -3.74 -18.94
C LEU A 13 -13.21 -3.25 -17.54
N LEU A 14 -14.13 -2.56 -16.85
CA LEU A 14 -13.90 -2.09 -15.48
C LEU A 14 -13.69 -3.25 -14.51
N LEU A 15 -14.43 -4.35 -14.65
CA LEU A 15 -14.22 -5.56 -13.84
C LEU A 15 -12.86 -6.21 -14.10
N LEU A 16 -12.44 -6.29 -15.37
CA LEU A 16 -11.11 -6.82 -15.71
C LEU A 16 -9.98 -5.94 -15.16
N ILE A 17 -10.12 -4.62 -15.25
CA ILE A 17 -9.15 -3.68 -14.70
C ILE A 17 -9.12 -3.82 -13.17
N GLY A 18 -10.27 -3.72 -12.50
CA GLY A 18 -10.35 -3.82 -11.04
C GLY A 18 -9.83 -5.16 -10.52
N GLY A 19 -10.25 -6.27 -11.15
CA GLY A 19 -9.78 -7.61 -10.81
C GLY A 19 -8.28 -7.80 -11.09
N GLY A 20 -7.77 -7.26 -12.19
CA GLY A 20 -6.35 -7.32 -12.55
C GLY A 20 -5.48 -6.53 -11.57
N LEU A 21 -5.89 -5.31 -11.21
CA LEU A 21 -5.20 -4.52 -10.20
C LEU A 21 -5.23 -5.23 -8.85
N PHE A 22 -6.40 -5.72 -8.42
CA PHE A 22 -6.54 -6.45 -7.16
C PHE A 22 -5.66 -7.71 -7.12
N TRP A 23 -5.64 -8.49 -8.20
CA TRP A 23 -4.77 -9.67 -8.28
C TRP A 23 -3.28 -9.29 -8.22
N TRP A 24 -2.90 -8.20 -8.88
CA TRP A 24 -1.53 -7.67 -8.82
C TRP A 24 -1.16 -7.21 -7.40
N THR A 25 -2.03 -6.48 -6.68
CA THR A 25 -1.74 -6.01 -5.32
C THR A 25 -1.58 -7.16 -4.33
N VAL A 26 -2.41 -8.20 -4.44
CA VAL A 26 -2.29 -9.42 -3.64
C VAL A 26 -0.96 -10.12 -3.92
N ARG A 27 -0.52 -10.19 -5.18
CA ARG A 27 0.73 -10.87 -5.55
C ARG A 27 1.98 -10.01 -5.30
N SER A 28 1.86 -8.70 -5.26
CA SER A 28 2.98 -7.78 -4.98
C SER A 28 3.36 -7.72 -3.49
N GLY A 29 2.65 -8.43 -2.62
CA GLY A 29 2.96 -8.51 -1.20
C GLY A 29 2.64 -7.22 -0.42
N GLN A 30 1.81 -6.31 -0.96
CA GLN A 30 1.51 -5.05 -0.26
C GLN A 30 0.76 -5.26 1.06
N TYR A 31 0.15 -6.43 1.23
CA TYR A 31 -0.63 -6.80 2.40
C TYR A 31 0.14 -7.71 3.36
N ASP A 32 1.41 -7.99 3.07
CA ASP A 32 2.24 -8.88 3.90
C ASP A 32 2.76 -8.16 5.16
N ASP A 33 2.81 -6.83 5.13
CA ASP A 33 3.25 -5.99 6.25
C ASP A 33 2.19 -4.96 6.65
N LEU A 34 1.25 -5.42 7.49
CA LEU A 34 0.23 -4.57 8.11
C LEU A 34 0.62 -4.10 9.52
N ASP A 35 1.67 -4.68 10.10
CA ASP A 35 2.09 -4.44 11.48
C ASP A 35 3.10 -3.29 11.58
N SER A 36 4.03 -3.17 10.63
CA SER A 36 5.05 -2.10 10.60
C SER A 36 4.48 -0.67 10.63
N PRO A 37 3.42 -0.33 9.86
CA PRO A 37 2.83 1.02 9.92
C PRO A 37 2.27 1.37 11.31
N ALA A 38 1.75 0.39 12.04
CA ALA A 38 1.20 0.58 13.38
C ALA A 38 2.28 0.69 14.46
N GLN A 39 3.49 0.15 14.24
CA GLN A 39 4.62 0.34 15.15
C GLN A 39 5.31 1.68 14.89
N ARG A 40 5.40 2.11 13.64
CA ARG A 40 5.96 3.41 13.25
C ARG A 40 5.31 4.58 13.96
N ILE A 41 3.98 4.62 14.11
CA ILE A 41 3.32 5.72 14.84
C ILE A 41 3.71 5.84 16.32
N LEU A 42 4.20 4.77 16.94
CA LEU A 42 4.67 4.80 18.33
C LEU A 42 6.13 5.21 18.48
N PHE A 43 6.96 5.04 17.45
CA PHE A 43 8.42 5.21 17.55
C PHE A 43 8.99 6.26 16.58
N ASP A 44 8.26 6.68 15.53
CA ASP A 44 8.74 7.64 14.52
C ASP A 44 8.93 9.06 15.09
N ASP A 45 8.25 9.42 16.19
CA ASP A 45 8.32 10.76 16.80
C ASP A 45 9.48 10.91 17.83
N ASP A 46 10.07 9.80 18.29
CA ASP A 46 11.04 9.79 19.39
C ASP A 46 12.51 9.84 18.90
N ASP A 47 12.76 9.57 17.61
CA ASP A 47 14.12 9.53 17.02
C ASP A 47 14.86 10.87 17.13
N ASP A 48 14.13 11.98 17.00
CA ASP A 48 14.69 13.33 17.12
C ASP A 48 14.91 13.74 18.59
N MET A 49 14.33 13.01 19.54
CA MET A 49 14.47 13.26 20.97
C MET A 49 15.68 12.54 21.59
N ILE A 50 16.33 11.63 20.84
CA ILE A 50 17.54 10.93 21.31
C ILE A 50 18.74 11.91 21.28
N PRO A 51 19.41 12.16 22.42
CA PRO A 51 20.63 12.96 22.45
C PRO A 51 21.72 12.40 21.53
N ASP A 52 22.46 13.28 20.84
CA ASP A 52 23.43 12.89 19.79
C ASP A 52 24.58 12.00 20.30
N ASP A 53 24.88 12.05 21.59
CA ASP A 53 25.88 11.22 22.27
C ASP A 53 25.39 9.79 22.55
N HIS A 54 24.08 9.55 22.47
CA HIS A 54 23.45 8.25 22.66
C HIS A 54 22.95 7.59 21.36
N LYS A 55 23.09 8.26 20.20
CA LYS A 55 22.74 7.66 18.91
C LYS A 55 23.74 6.54 18.56
N PRO A 56 23.27 5.36 18.12
CA PRO A 56 24.15 4.30 17.69
C PRO A 56 25.03 4.78 16.51
N PRO A 57 26.30 4.33 16.41
CA PRO A 57 27.16 4.71 15.29
C PRO A 57 26.49 4.31 13.98
N ARG A 58 26.24 5.27 13.09
CA ARG A 58 25.73 4.97 11.73
C ARG A 58 26.78 4.11 11.05
N ASP A 59 26.48 2.82 10.85
CA ASP A 59 27.24 2.02 9.90
C ASP A 59 27.00 2.62 8.51
N ARG A 60 28.09 2.87 7.80
CA ARG A 60 28.09 3.35 6.42
C ARG A 60 28.54 2.21 5.53
#